data_AF-L0JPC2-F1
#
_entry.id   AF-L0JPC2-F1
#
_cell.length_a   1.000
_cell.length_b   1.000
_cell.length_c   1.000
_cell.angle_alpha   90.00
_cell.angle_beta   90.00
_cell.angle_gamma   90.00
#
_symmetry.space_group_name_H-M   'P 1'
#
loop_
_entity.id
_entity.type
_entity.pdbx_description
1 polymer ?
#
loop_
_entity_poly.entity_id
_entity_poly.type
_entity_poly.pdbx_seq_one_letter_code
_entity_poly.pdbx_strand_id
1 'polypeptide(L)'
;MLKARAAAIRSQSPAAGVQSSFEVFNDGHTNETRGLLERRNLAEPVYATLIFGRHQLPFATPAQAREIWGCEARRPNYLASADDSWGMDPLEALRAESGLVAVVGAGGKKTTLYALAARAARDRSLRAAVTATVRIPIFDRRVERVVITDDPAAALERAESWPIGVVPEREGEDRYVGYEPAVVDDLAATDAADLLLVKADGARTREFKAPNDREPQLPASVDTVVPIASVRAVGEPLAAATVHRPERVAAITGLDRGDAIRPVDVARVLASDRGGLKGVPEGTTVVPLLNKVDGPELRETATAIGRELLERAPAVSQVVLARMIDDEPIVDVLER
;
A
#
# COMPACT_ATOMS: atom_id res chain seq x y z
N MET A 1 -10.47 -21.03 -36.14
CA MET A 1 -9.53 -20.79 -35.01
C MET A 1 -10.22 -20.12 -33.81
N LEU A 2 -10.86 -18.96 -34.00
CA LEU A 2 -11.49 -18.18 -32.93
C LEU A 2 -12.63 -18.92 -32.19
N LYS A 3 -13.48 -19.66 -32.92
CA LYS A 3 -14.53 -20.53 -32.35
C LYS A 3 -13.95 -21.61 -31.40
N ALA A 4 -12.83 -22.22 -31.78
CA ALA A 4 -12.16 -23.23 -30.96
C ALA A 4 -11.51 -22.63 -29.70
N ARG A 5 -10.90 -21.43 -29.84
CA ARG A 5 -10.30 -20.70 -28.71
C ARG A 5 -11.35 -20.22 -27.71
N ALA A 6 -12.48 -19.67 -28.17
CA ALA A 6 -13.58 -19.25 -27.29
C ALA A 6 -14.21 -20.44 -26.54
N ALA A 7 -14.32 -21.61 -27.19
CA ALA A 7 -14.80 -22.84 -26.55
C ALA A 7 -13.83 -23.32 -25.46
N ALA A 8 -12.51 -23.26 -25.70
CA ALA A 8 -11.49 -23.62 -24.72
C ALA A 8 -11.49 -22.71 -23.47
N ILE A 9 -11.66 -21.39 -23.67
CA ILE A 9 -11.73 -20.42 -22.56
C ILE A 9 -13.00 -20.65 -21.72
N ARG A 10 -14.14 -20.93 -22.37
CA ARG A 10 -15.38 -21.28 -21.65
C ARG A 10 -15.32 -22.63 -20.96
N SER A 11 -14.61 -23.63 -21.46
CA SER A 11 -14.47 -24.92 -20.75
C SER A 11 -13.58 -24.81 -19.51
N GLN A 12 -12.72 -23.81 -19.44
CA GLN A 12 -11.86 -23.52 -18.28
C GLN A 12 -12.52 -22.61 -17.23
N SER A 13 -13.57 -21.87 -17.60
CA SER A 13 -14.25 -20.89 -16.72
C SER A 13 -15.15 -21.45 -15.58
N PRO A 14 -15.82 -22.62 -15.67
CA PRO A 14 -16.75 -23.06 -14.63
C PRO A 14 -16.05 -23.41 -13.30
N ALA A 15 -14.74 -23.66 -13.30
CA ALA A 15 -13.99 -23.96 -12.09
C ALA A 15 -13.66 -22.72 -11.23
N ALA A 16 -13.86 -21.50 -11.75
CA ALA A 16 -13.36 -20.26 -11.12
C ALA A 16 -14.45 -19.23 -10.74
N GLY A 17 -15.74 -19.54 -10.92
CA GLY A 17 -16.83 -18.59 -10.59
C GLY A 17 -16.86 -17.33 -11.48
N VAL A 18 -16.08 -17.30 -12.56
CA VAL A 18 -15.97 -16.17 -13.49
C VAL A 18 -17.08 -16.27 -14.54
N GLN A 19 -18.06 -15.36 -14.50
CA GLN A 19 -18.94 -15.13 -15.65
C GLN A 19 -18.14 -14.39 -16.72
N SER A 20 -17.65 -15.09 -17.74
CA SER A 20 -16.99 -14.45 -18.88
C SER A 20 -18.02 -13.74 -19.77
N SER A 21 -18.16 -12.42 -19.68
CA SER A 21 -18.80 -11.64 -20.74
C SER A 21 -17.82 -11.46 -21.89
N PHE A 22 -17.98 -12.24 -22.95
CA PHE A 22 -17.16 -12.16 -24.16
C PHE A 22 -17.72 -11.03 -25.05
N GLU A 23 -17.07 -9.89 -25.07
CA GLU A 23 -17.39 -8.80 -26.00
C GLU A 23 -16.43 -8.84 -27.19
N VAL A 24 -16.95 -9.05 -28.41
CA VAL A 24 -16.14 -8.98 -29.63
C VAL A 24 -16.45 -7.67 -30.32
N PHE A 25 -15.46 -6.77 -30.35
CA PHE A 25 -15.52 -5.55 -31.13
C PHE A 25 -15.10 -5.84 -32.57
N ASN A 26 -16.03 -5.69 -33.50
CA ASN A 26 -15.72 -5.59 -34.92
C ASN A 26 -16.19 -4.21 -35.40
N ASP A 27 -15.27 -3.25 -35.42
CA ASP A 27 -15.47 -1.91 -35.98
C ASP A 27 -16.67 -1.12 -35.40
N GLY A 28 -16.83 -1.18 -34.07
CA GLY A 28 -17.76 -0.30 -33.34
C GLY A 28 -19.16 -0.85 -33.06
N HIS A 29 -19.43 -2.14 -33.34
CA HIS A 29 -20.71 -2.76 -32.95
C HIS A 29 -20.56 -3.71 -31.76
N THR A 30 -21.22 -3.39 -30.65
CA THR A 30 -21.36 -4.24 -29.46
C THR A 30 -22.50 -5.24 -29.69
N ASN A 31 -22.20 -6.55 -29.76
CA ASN A 31 -22.97 -7.66 -29.13
C ASN A 31 -22.64 -9.08 -29.68
N GLU A 32 -22.64 -10.04 -28.75
CA GLU A 32 -22.73 -11.50 -28.84
C GLU A 32 -22.03 -12.24 -30.00
N THR A 33 -20.83 -12.74 -29.69
CA THR A 33 -19.89 -13.45 -30.57
C THR A 33 -20.49 -14.60 -31.39
N ARG A 34 -21.50 -15.32 -30.86
CA ARG A 34 -22.04 -16.51 -31.53
C ARG A 34 -22.92 -16.16 -32.73
N GLY A 35 -23.87 -15.24 -32.54
CA GLY A 35 -24.79 -14.83 -33.60
C GLY A 35 -24.12 -14.01 -34.70
N LEU A 36 -23.02 -13.32 -34.40
CA LEU A 36 -22.27 -12.52 -35.38
C LEU A 36 -21.41 -13.40 -36.31
N LEU A 37 -20.75 -14.42 -35.76
CA LEU A 37 -19.91 -15.38 -36.51
C LEU A 37 -20.70 -16.37 -37.38
N GLU A 38 -22.02 -16.47 -37.19
CA GLU A 38 -22.91 -17.32 -38.02
C GLU A 38 -23.53 -16.53 -39.19
N ARG A 39 -23.55 -15.19 -39.14
CA ARG A 39 -24.33 -14.35 -40.05
C ARG A 39 -23.52 -13.52 -41.05
N ARG A 40 -22.20 -13.38 -40.92
CA ARG A 40 -21.36 -12.59 -41.85
C ARG A 40 -19.99 -13.19 -42.14
N ASN A 41 -19.50 -12.98 -43.37
CA ASN A 41 -18.08 -13.09 -43.73
C ASN A 41 -17.36 -11.88 -43.13
N LEU A 42 -16.48 -12.13 -42.16
CA LEU A 42 -15.64 -11.08 -41.57
C LEU A 42 -14.36 -10.93 -42.41
N ALA A 43 -13.92 -9.68 -42.60
CA ALA A 43 -12.66 -9.39 -43.25
C ALA A 43 -11.47 -9.76 -42.35
N GLU A 44 -10.41 -10.31 -42.92
CA GLU A 44 -9.18 -10.59 -42.19
C GLU A 44 -8.28 -9.34 -42.06
N PRO A 45 -7.52 -9.20 -40.95
CA PRO A 45 -7.44 -10.11 -39.82
C PRO A 45 -8.56 -9.88 -38.79
N VAL A 46 -9.25 -10.95 -38.40
CA VAL A 46 -10.24 -10.89 -37.31
C VAL A 46 -9.51 -10.93 -35.97
N TYR A 47 -9.42 -9.80 -35.29
CA TYR A 47 -8.99 -9.73 -33.91
C TYR A 47 -10.20 -9.81 -32.97
N ALA A 48 -10.02 -10.43 -31.81
CA ALA A 48 -11.00 -10.42 -30.73
C ALA A 48 -10.30 -9.95 -29.46
N THR A 49 -10.79 -8.86 -28.90
CA THR A 49 -10.33 -8.36 -27.61
C THR A 49 -11.16 -9.01 -26.52
N LEU A 50 -10.50 -9.73 -25.62
CA LEU A 50 -11.12 -10.25 -24.41
C LEU A 50 -11.15 -9.13 -23.37
N ILE A 51 -12.34 -8.59 -23.08
CA ILE A 51 -12.52 -7.61 -22.01
C ILE A 51 -13.05 -8.36 -20.80
N PHE A 52 -12.30 -8.30 -19.70
CA PHE A 52 -12.77 -8.81 -18.43
C PHE A 52 -13.18 -7.62 -17.58
N GLY A 53 -14.40 -7.65 -17.04
CA GLY A 53 -14.85 -6.60 -16.12
C GLY A 53 -13.94 -6.52 -14.88
N ARG A 54 -13.99 -5.39 -14.16
CA ARG A 54 -13.22 -5.08 -12.93
C ARG A 54 -13.24 -6.17 -11.84
N HIS A 55 -14.11 -7.18 -11.96
CA HIS A 55 -14.30 -8.26 -11.01
C HIS A 55 -14.25 -9.67 -11.64
N GLN A 56 -13.79 -9.80 -12.89
CA GLN A 56 -13.93 -11.04 -13.67
C GLN A 56 -12.62 -11.71 -14.11
N LEU A 57 -11.46 -11.26 -13.62
CA LEU A 57 -10.24 -12.07 -13.66
C LEU A 57 -9.47 -11.94 -12.34
N PRO A 58 -9.06 -13.04 -11.71
CA PRO A 58 -7.86 -13.01 -10.91
C PRO A 58 -6.68 -12.80 -11.88
N PHE A 59 -5.97 -11.71 -11.63
CA PHE A 59 -4.86 -11.12 -12.37
C PHE A 59 -3.87 -12.16 -12.92
N ALA A 60 -3.99 -12.49 -14.20
CA ALA A 60 -2.90 -13.10 -14.94
C ALA A 60 -1.94 -11.98 -15.39
N THR A 61 -0.68 -12.04 -14.96
CA THR A 61 0.38 -11.26 -15.59
C THR A 61 0.41 -11.55 -17.10
N PRO A 62 1.00 -10.70 -17.97
CA PRO A 62 1.11 -11.00 -19.39
C PRO A 62 1.80 -12.33 -19.68
N ALA A 63 2.69 -12.76 -18.79
CA ALA A 63 3.33 -14.08 -18.84
C ALA A 63 2.32 -15.19 -18.57
N GLN A 64 1.54 -15.11 -17.48
CA GLN A 64 0.48 -16.07 -17.17
C GLN A 64 -0.62 -16.07 -18.24
N ALA A 65 -0.96 -14.91 -18.81
CA ALA A 65 -1.95 -14.83 -19.88
C ALA A 65 -1.46 -15.48 -21.19
N ARG A 66 -0.16 -15.33 -21.53
CA ARG A 66 0.46 -16.05 -22.65
C ARG A 66 0.51 -17.55 -22.41
N GLU A 67 0.82 -17.97 -21.19
CA GLU A 67 0.91 -19.38 -20.81
C GLU A 67 -0.46 -20.06 -20.82
N ILE A 68 -1.48 -19.43 -20.22
CA ILE A 68 -2.82 -20.00 -20.08
C ILE A 68 -3.61 -19.93 -21.39
N TRP A 69 -3.52 -18.82 -22.13
CA TRP A 69 -4.39 -18.54 -23.28
C TRP A 69 -3.66 -18.38 -24.62
N GLY A 70 -2.33 -18.44 -24.65
CA GLY A 70 -1.54 -18.31 -25.88
C GLY A 70 -1.73 -16.96 -26.59
N CYS A 71 -2.14 -15.92 -25.85
CA CYS A 71 -2.41 -14.59 -26.37
C CYS A 71 -1.60 -13.51 -25.65
N GLU A 72 -1.33 -12.42 -26.36
CA GLU A 72 -0.67 -11.24 -25.80
C GLU A 72 -1.73 -10.38 -25.09
N ALA A 73 -1.67 -10.30 -23.76
CA ALA A 73 -2.56 -9.41 -23.00
C ALA A 73 -2.13 -7.95 -23.18
N ARG A 74 -3.05 -7.10 -23.64
CA ARG A 74 -2.85 -5.64 -23.75
C ARG A 74 -3.89 -4.92 -22.90
N ARG A 75 -3.48 -3.87 -22.17
CA ARG A 75 -4.43 -2.99 -21.48
C ARG A 75 -5.32 -2.26 -22.51
N PRO A 76 -6.61 -2.00 -22.23
CA PRO A 76 -7.43 -1.15 -23.08
C PRO A 76 -6.82 0.27 -23.19
N ASN A 77 -6.70 0.77 -24.42
CA ASN A 77 -5.99 2.02 -24.75
C ASN A 77 -6.50 3.30 -24.04
N TYR A 78 -7.64 3.28 -23.36
CA TYR A 78 -8.11 4.42 -22.55
C TYR A 78 -7.45 4.55 -21.17
N LEU A 79 -6.56 3.63 -20.80
CA LEU A 79 -5.74 3.67 -19.57
C LEU A 79 -4.23 3.73 -19.87
N ALA A 80 -3.83 3.89 -21.13
CA ALA A 80 -2.43 3.99 -21.52
C ALA A 80 -1.94 5.43 -21.37
N SER A 81 -1.44 5.79 -20.18
CA SER A 81 -0.37 6.79 -20.09
C SER A 81 0.93 6.16 -20.61
N ALA A 82 1.77 6.97 -21.25
CA ALA A 82 2.92 6.57 -22.08
C ALA A 82 4.12 5.89 -21.37
N ASP A 83 3.93 5.30 -20.19
CA ASP A 83 4.97 4.52 -19.50
C ASP A 83 4.54 3.05 -19.41
N ASP A 84 5.17 2.21 -20.24
CA ASP A 84 5.06 0.74 -20.27
C ASP A 84 5.69 0.06 -19.04
N SER A 85 5.66 0.70 -17.85
CA SER A 85 6.08 0.07 -16.60
C SER A 85 4.87 -0.57 -15.91
N TRP A 86 4.98 -1.86 -15.61
CA TRP A 86 4.21 -2.41 -14.50
C TRP A 86 4.67 -1.64 -13.27
N GLY A 87 3.81 -0.79 -12.72
CA GLY A 87 4.16 0.00 -11.53
C GLY A 87 4.70 -0.92 -10.44
N MET A 88 5.77 -0.48 -9.77
CA MET A 88 6.43 -1.25 -8.72
C MET A 88 5.42 -1.66 -7.65
N ASP A 89 5.53 -2.90 -7.16
CA ASP A 89 4.64 -3.40 -6.12
C ASP A 89 4.89 -2.63 -4.80
N PRO A 90 3.88 -2.04 -4.13
CA PRO A 90 4.08 -1.35 -2.86
C PRO A 90 4.63 -2.24 -1.72
N LEU A 91 4.45 -3.56 -1.77
CA LEU A 91 5.12 -4.45 -0.82
C LEU A 91 6.64 -4.42 -1.04
N GLU A 92 7.08 -4.57 -2.29
CA GLU A 92 8.50 -4.48 -2.68
C GLU A 92 9.09 -3.08 -2.39
N ALA A 93 8.39 -2.03 -2.84
CA ALA A 93 8.84 -0.65 -2.69
C ALA A 93 9.07 -0.28 -1.21
N LEU A 94 8.23 -0.80 -0.30
CA LEU A 94 8.29 -0.50 1.12
C LEU A 94 9.01 -1.57 1.95
N ARG A 95 9.66 -2.56 1.33
CA ARG A 95 10.32 -3.69 2.02
C ARG A 95 9.38 -4.36 3.02
N ALA A 96 8.18 -4.66 2.53
CA ALA A 96 7.04 -5.16 3.29
C ALA A 96 6.47 -6.46 2.70
N GLU A 97 7.31 -7.27 2.05
CA GLU A 97 6.94 -8.58 1.51
C GLU A 97 6.82 -9.65 2.61
N SER A 98 7.52 -9.46 3.74
CA SER A 98 7.50 -10.34 4.91
C SER A 98 7.98 -9.62 6.17
N GLY A 99 7.91 -10.29 7.33
CA GLY A 99 8.41 -9.81 8.61
C GLY A 99 7.52 -8.78 9.29
N LEU A 100 8.07 -8.09 10.29
CA LEU A 100 7.39 -7.07 11.07
C LEU A 100 7.63 -5.67 10.49
N VAL A 101 6.58 -5.06 9.97
CA VAL A 101 6.61 -3.74 9.33
C VAL A 101 5.80 -2.73 10.14
N ALA A 102 6.46 -1.67 10.64
CA ALA A 102 5.81 -0.63 11.42
C ALA A 102 5.64 0.68 10.63
N VAL A 103 4.41 1.20 10.56
CA VAL A 103 4.11 2.53 9.99
C VAL A 103 4.03 3.61 11.08
N VAL A 104 4.78 4.69 10.89
CA VAL A 104 4.86 5.84 11.81
C VAL A 104 4.71 7.16 11.04
N GLY A 105 4.62 8.29 11.73
CA GLY A 105 4.52 9.61 11.09
C GLY A 105 3.08 10.09 10.85
N ALA A 106 2.82 10.81 9.77
CA ALA A 106 1.54 11.46 9.48
C ALA A 106 1.26 11.48 7.96
N GLY A 107 0.05 11.86 7.55
CA GLY A 107 -0.24 12.01 6.11
C GLY A 107 -0.49 10.72 5.32
N GLY A 108 -0.83 9.59 5.96
CA GLY A 108 -1.17 8.38 5.21
C GLY A 108 -1.24 7.06 5.96
N LYS A 109 -0.68 6.96 7.16
CA LYS A 109 -0.47 5.69 7.89
C LYS A 109 -1.56 4.62 7.77
N LYS A 110 -2.82 4.97 8.06
CA LYS A 110 -3.92 3.99 7.99
C LYS A 110 -4.15 3.51 6.57
N THR A 111 -4.19 4.45 5.63
CA THR A 111 -4.34 4.16 4.20
C THR A 111 -3.19 3.28 3.73
N THR A 112 -1.94 3.62 4.09
CA THR A 112 -0.76 2.79 3.77
C THR A 112 -0.91 1.38 4.33
N LEU A 113 -1.21 1.25 5.62
CA LEU A 113 -1.39 -0.04 6.29
C LEU A 113 -2.43 -0.93 5.57
N TYR A 114 -3.59 -0.37 5.26
CA TYR A 114 -4.67 -1.12 4.60
C TYR A 114 -4.37 -1.40 3.13
N ALA A 115 -3.64 -0.52 2.44
CA ALA A 115 -3.21 -0.74 1.06
C ALA A 115 -2.20 -1.89 0.98
N LEU A 116 -1.27 -1.98 1.94
CA LEU A 116 -0.33 -3.11 2.03
C LEU A 116 -1.07 -4.41 2.37
N ALA A 117 -1.97 -4.40 3.34
CA ALA A 117 -2.79 -5.57 3.66
C ALA A 117 -3.62 -6.05 2.46
N ALA A 118 -4.26 -5.13 1.73
CA ALA A 118 -5.03 -5.44 0.52
C ALA A 118 -4.15 -5.92 -0.63
N ARG A 119 -2.90 -5.43 -0.73
CA ARG A 119 -1.93 -5.91 -1.71
C ARG A 119 -1.47 -7.32 -1.38
N ALA A 120 -1.14 -7.59 -0.12
CA ALA A 120 -0.78 -8.91 0.39
C ALA A 120 -1.89 -9.94 0.14
N ALA A 121 -3.16 -9.54 0.31
CA ALA A 121 -4.33 -10.37 0.02
C ALA A 121 -4.40 -10.91 -1.43
N ARG A 122 -3.67 -10.31 -2.38
CA ARG A 122 -3.62 -10.78 -3.77
C ARG A 122 -2.85 -12.10 -3.88
N ASP A 123 -1.92 -12.36 -2.97
CA ASP A 123 -1.26 -13.65 -2.83
C ASP A 123 -1.94 -14.46 -1.72
N ARG A 124 -2.64 -15.53 -2.11
CA ARG A 124 -3.36 -16.40 -1.16
C ARG A 124 -2.43 -17.23 -0.27
N SER A 125 -1.16 -17.34 -0.62
CA SER A 125 -0.17 -18.04 0.19
C SER A 125 0.44 -17.16 1.28
N LEU A 126 0.31 -15.84 1.16
CA LEU A 126 0.91 -14.88 2.10
C LEU A 126 -0.02 -14.63 3.30
N ARG A 127 0.43 -15.03 4.49
CA ARG A 127 -0.32 -14.86 5.74
C ARG A 127 -0.04 -13.49 6.35
N ALA A 128 -0.81 -12.49 5.94
CA ALA A 128 -0.65 -11.10 6.39
C ALA A 128 -1.57 -10.72 7.56
N ALA A 129 -0.99 -10.28 8.67
CA ALA A 129 -1.72 -9.79 9.85
C ALA A 129 -1.64 -8.26 9.98
N VAL A 130 -2.70 -7.64 10.51
CA VAL A 130 -2.76 -6.20 10.81
C VAL A 130 -3.02 -5.98 12.29
N THR A 131 -2.18 -5.19 12.94
CA THR A 131 -2.38 -4.78 14.34
C THR A 131 -1.84 -3.36 14.61
N ALA A 132 -1.82 -2.96 15.87
CA ALA A 132 -1.29 -1.68 16.31
C ALA A 132 -0.74 -1.77 17.74
N THR A 133 0.28 -0.97 18.06
CA THR A 133 0.75 -0.75 19.44
C THR A 133 0.16 0.51 20.09
N VAL A 134 -0.73 1.17 19.33
CA VAL A 134 -1.46 2.36 19.76
C VAL A 134 -2.91 2.23 19.34
N ARG A 135 -3.78 3.08 19.88
CA ARG A 135 -5.18 3.14 19.46
C ARG A 135 -5.31 3.27 17.93
N ILE A 136 -6.14 2.42 17.34
CA ILE A 136 -6.41 2.38 15.90
C ILE A 136 -7.93 2.42 15.66
N PRO A 137 -8.44 3.18 14.67
CA PRO A 137 -9.86 3.14 14.35
C PRO A 137 -10.31 1.76 13.89
N ILE A 138 -11.61 1.47 13.99
CA ILE A 138 -12.20 0.23 13.46
C ILE A 138 -11.77 0.03 11.99
N PHE A 139 -11.27 -1.17 11.70
CA PHE A 139 -10.73 -1.54 10.40
C PHE A 139 -11.27 -2.88 9.86
N ASP A 140 -12.37 -3.37 10.41
CA ASP A 140 -13.01 -4.64 10.06
C ASP A 140 -13.28 -4.78 8.54
N ARG A 141 -13.56 -3.66 7.86
CA ARG A 141 -13.77 -3.64 6.40
C ARG A 141 -12.49 -3.68 5.56
N ARG A 142 -11.32 -3.75 6.19
CA ARG A 142 -9.99 -3.69 5.55
C ARG A 142 -9.25 -5.02 5.61
N VAL A 143 -9.81 -5.99 6.31
CA VAL A 143 -9.29 -7.34 6.55
C VAL A 143 -10.44 -8.34 6.43
N GLU A 144 -10.15 -9.62 6.30
CA GLU A 144 -11.17 -10.67 6.24
C GLU A 144 -11.96 -10.79 7.55
N ARG A 145 -11.26 -10.59 8.67
CA ARG A 145 -11.85 -10.56 10.01
C ARG A 145 -10.92 -9.85 10.99
N VAL A 146 -11.50 -9.24 12.03
CA VAL A 146 -10.75 -8.81 13.21
C VAL A 146 -11.08 -9.75 14.37
N VAL A 147 -10.05 -10.24 15.04
CA VAL A 147 -10.15 -11.05 16.27
C VAL A 147 -9.70 -10.19 17.44
N ILE A 148 -10.59 -10.09 18.44
CA ILE A 148 -10.31 -9.42 19.72
C ILE A 148 -9.84 -10.50 20.70
N THR A 149 -8.59 -10.44 21.15
CA THR A 149 -7.94 -11.52 21.92
C THR A 149 -6.73 -11.01 22.69
N ASP A 150 -6.46 -11.55 23.87
CA ASP A 150 -5.19 -11.32 24.58
C ASP A 150 -4.08 -12.28 24.11
N ASP A 151 -4.44 -13.31 23.33
CA ASP A 151 -3.51 -14.26 22.71
C ASP A 151 -3.60 -14.13 21.18
N PRO A 152 -2.84 -13.20 20.59
CA PRO A 152 -2.84 -13.01 19.14
C PRO A 152 -2.20 -14.20 18.39
N ALA A 153 -1.21 -14.87 18.97
CA ALA A 153 -0.50 -15.98 18.32
C ALA A 153 -1.46 -17.13 18.03
N ALA A 154 -2.21 -17.58 19.04
CA ALA A 154 -3.21 -18.64 18.87
C ALA A 154 -4.38 -18.22 17.94
N ALA A 155 -4.64 -16.92 17.79
CA ALA A 155 -5.63 -16.43 16.83
C ALA A 155 -5.10 -16.51 15.38
N LEU A 156 -3.82 -16.18 15.16
CA LEU A 156 -3.17 -16.29 13.85
C LEU A 156 -3.00 -17.74 13.43
N GLU A 157 -2.59 -18.64 14.33
CA GLU A 157 -2.43 -20.08 14.04
C GLU A 157 -3.74 -20.75 13.60
N ARG A 158 -4.88 -20.27 14.12
CA ARG A 158 -6.21 -20.78 13.77
C ARG A 158 -6.86 -20.05 12.60
N ALA A 159 -6.18 -19.06 12.00
CA ALA A 159 -6.76 -18.27 10.92
C ALA A 159 -6.81 -19.08 9.61
N GLU A 160 -8.00 -19.15 9.03
CA GLU A 160 -8.24 -19.83 7.74
C GLU A 160 -8.23 -18.86 6.54
N SER A 161 -8.27 -17.55 6.81
CA SER A 161 -8.31 -16.51 5.78
C SER A 161 -7.46 -15.29 6.18
N TRP A 162 -6.93 -14.63 5.16
CA TRP A 162 -5.96 -13.54 5.28
C TRP A 162 -6.31 -12.42 4.28
N PRO A 163 -6.03 -11.15 4.61
CA PRO A 163 -5.38 -10.68 5.83
C PRO A 163 -6.31 -10.71 7.04
N ILE A 164 -5.76 -10.94 8.22
CA ILE A 164 -6.49 -10.96 9.50
C ILE A 164 -6.07 -9.79 10.39
N GLY A 165 -7.02 -9.19 11.10
CA GLY A 165 -6.74 -8.22 12.15
C GLY A 165 -6.70 -8.87 13.53
N VAL A 166 -5.72 -8.52 14.35
CA VAL A 166 -5.68 -8.94 15.77
C VAL A 166 -5.50 -7.72 16.67
N VAL A 167 -6.29 -7.63 17.75
CA VAL A 167 -6.28 -6.52 18.71
C VAL A 167 -6.67 -7.03 20.11
N PRO A 168 -6.20 -6.42 21.20
CA PRO A 168 -6.51 -6.89 22.56
C PRO A 168 -7.95 -6.58 22.95
N GLU A 169 -8.42 -5.38 22.62
CA GLU A 169 -9.70 -4.87 23.12
C GLU A 169 -10.31 -3.87 22.14
N ARG A 170 -11.64 -3.77 22.16
CA ARG A 170 -12.39 -2.69 21.53
C ARG A 170 -12.78 -1.61 22.53
N GLU A 171 -12.34 -0.38 22.28
CA GLU A 171 -12.66 0.79 23.10
C GLU A 171 -13.82 1.55 22.44
N GLY A 172 -15.04 1.31 22.91
CA GLY A 172 -16.24 1.96 22.38
C GLY A 172 -16.59 1.55 20.95
N GLU A 173 -17.25 2.44 20.21
CA GLU A 173 -17.75 2.10 18.87
C GLU A 173 -16.74 2.35 17.75
N ASP A 174 -15.76 3.25 17.94
CA ASP A 174 -14.93 3.79 16.86
C ASP A 174 -13.47 3.33 16.87
N ARG A 175 -13.01 2.61 17.91
CA ARG A 175 -11.59 2.29 18.12
C ARG A 175 -11.31 0.91 18.70
N TYR A 176 -10.13 0.41 18.37
CA TYR A 176 -9.44 -0.67 19.06
C TYR A 176 -8.28 -0.12 19.88
N VAL A 177 -8.01 -0.77 21.01
CA VAL A 177 -6.78 -0.63 21.78
C VAL A 177 -5.64 -1.28 20.99
N GLY A 178 -4.42 -0.80 21.17
CA GLY A 178 -3.23 -1.44 20.61
C GLY A 178 -2.54 -2.29 21.66
N TYR A 179 -1.85 -3.36 21.25
CA TYR A 179 -1.04 -4.18 22.14
C TYR A 179 0.13 -3.39 22.73
N GLU A 180 0.68 -3.87 23.84
CA GLU A 180 2.01 -3.44 24.25
C GLU A 180 3.05 -3.90 23.21
N PRO A 181 4.12 -3.12 22.93
CA PRO A 181 5.13 -3.51 21.94
C PRO A 181 5.71 -4.91 22.15
N ALA A 182 5.92 -5.33 23.41
CA ALA A 182 6.44 -6.65 23.74
C ALA A 182 5.54 -7.81 23.27
N VAL A 183 4.22 -7.64 23.29
CA VAL A 183 3.28 -8.66 22.77
C VAL A 183 3.41 -8.79 21.25
N VAL A 184 3.72 -7.68 20.56
CA VAL A 184 3.97 -7.69 19.11
C VAL A 184 5.34 -8.31 18.80
N ASP A 185 6.35 -8.10 19.66
CA ASP A 185 7.65 -8.77 19.56
C ASP A 185 7.48 -10.29 19.70
N ASP A 186 6.75 -10.75 20.73
CA ASP A 186 6.45 -12.17 20.94
C ASP A 186 5.69 -12.78 19.75
N LEU A 187 4.73 -12.03 19.17
CA LEU A 187 3.98 -12.47 17.99
C LEU A 187 4.87 -12.60 16.75
N ALA A 188 5.76 -11.64 16.51
CA ALA A 188 6.69 -11.65 15.39
C ALA A 188 7.75 -12.76 15.50
N ALA A 189 8.05 -13.23 16.71
CA ALA A 189 8.92 -14.38 16.95
C ALA A 189 8.26 -15.73 16.61
N THR A 190 6.96 -15.74 16.29
CA THR A 190 6.24 -16.95 15.86
C THR A 190 6.21 -17.06 14.34
N ASP A 191 6.01 -18.28 13.83
CA ASP A 191 5.77 -18.53 12.40
C ASP A 191 4.27 -18.39 12.02
N ALA A 192 3.46 -17.72 12.84
CA ALA A 192 2.00 -17.67 12.68
C ALA A 192 1.54 -16.76 11.53
N ALA A 193 2.35 -15.77 11.16
CA ALA A 193 2.15 -14.90 10.00
C ALA A 193 3.46 -14.65 9.26
N ASP A 194 3.38 -14.52 7.94
CA ASP A 194 4.54 -14.22 7.10
C ASP A 194 4.83 -12.71 7.07
N LEU A 195 3.80 -11.88 7.26
CA LEU A 195 3.87 -10.42 7.27
C LEU A 195 3.00 -9.85 8.39
N LEU A 196 3.59 -9.08 9.30
CA LEU A 196 2.91 -8.40 10.39
C LEU A 196 2.97 -6.89 10.20
N LEU A 197 1.83 -6.29 9.85
CA LEU A 197 1.69 -4.86 9.60
C LEU A 197 1.20 -4.13 10.86
N VAL A 198 2.00 -3.22 11.39
CA VAL A 198 1.76 -2.56 12.68
C VAL A 198 1.69 -1.06 12.55
N LYS A 199 0.63 -0.47 13.09
CA LYS A 199 0.59 0.98 13.31
C LYS A 199 1.19 1.33 14.68
N ALA A 200 2.30 2.07 14.68
CA ALA A 200 3.09 2.31 15.91
C ALA A 200 2.99 3.72 16.50
N ASP A 201 2.20 4.63 15.91
CA ASP A 201 1.97 5.95 16.50
C ASP A 201 0.64 6.64 16.13
N GLY A 202 0.30 7.69 16.87
CA GLY A 202 -0.86 8.56 16.63
C GLY A 202 -0.49 9.82 15.83
N ALA A 203 -1.43 10.33 15.01
CA ALA A 203 -1.23 11.62 14.32
C ALA A 203 -2.48 12.49 14.20
N ARG A 204 -3.63 12.08 14.75
CA ARG A 204 -4.92 12.81 14.65
C ARG A 204 -5.23 13.33 13.23
N THR A 205 -5.00 12.48 12.21
CA THR A 205 -5.26 12.78 10.78
C THR A 205 -4.59 14.04 10.24
N ARG A 206 -3.45 14.45 10.81
CA ARG A 206 -2.61 15.54 10.30
C ARG A 206 -1.70 15.09 9.14
N GLU A 207 -1.16 16.06 8.41
CA GLU A 207 -0.30 15.84 7.24
C GLU A 207 1.14 15.55 7.63
N PHE A 208 1.59 16.17 8.72
CA PHE A 208 2.98 16.11 9.17
C PHE A 208 3.06 16.09 10.69
N LYS A 209 4.14 15.54 11.25
CA LYS A 209 4.37 15.53 12.70
C LYS A 209 5.82 15.26 13.05
N ALA A 210 6.16 15.56 14.31
CA ALA A 210 7.30 14.98 15.01
C ALA A 210 6.80 14.20 16.27
N PRO A 211 7.38 13.04 16.59
CA PRO A 211 6.98 12.21 17.73
C PRO A 211 7.25 12.87 19.08
N ASN A 212 6.45 12.51 20.09
CA ASN A 212 6.66 12.92 21.48
C ASN A 212 7.51 11.92 22.27
N ASP A 213 7.70 12.13 23.56
CA ASP A 213 8.55 11.25 24.40
C ASP A 213 7.94 9.86 24.64
N ARG A 214 6.66 9.69 24.30
CA ARG A 214 5.94 8.42 24.33
C ARG A 214 5.72 7.85 22.92
N GLU A 215 6.36 8.41 21.89
CA GLU A 215 6.23 7.95 20.51
C GLU A 215 7.61 7.86 19.83
N PRO A 216 7.74 7.00 18.81
CA PRO A 216 6.79 5.95 18.44
C PRO A 216 6.80 4.79 19.47
N GLN A 217 5.74 3.97 19.48
CA GLN A 217 5.66 2.75 20.27
C GLN A 217 6.08 1.57 19.39
N LEU A 218 7.35 1.57 18.98
CA LEU A 218 7.89 0.52 18.11
C LEU A 218 8.15 -0.77 18.90
N PRO A 219 7.79 -1.94 18.37
CA PRO A 219 8.34 -3.22 18.83
C PRO A 219 9.86 -3.24 18.65
N ALA A 220 10.57 -3.96 19.50
CA ALA A 220 12.02 -4.10 19.44
C ALA A 220 12.49 -4.97 18.26
N SER A 221 11.67 -5.92 17.81
CA SER A 221 11.97 -6.85 16.73
C SER A 221 11.53 -6.36 15.35
N VAL A 222 11.29 -5.05 15.17
CA VAL A 222 10.81 -4.50 13.90
C VAL A 222 11.87 -4.61 12.80
N ASP A 223 11.49 -5.26 11.69
CA ASP A 223 12.37 -5.46 10.53
C ASP A 223 12.42 -4.20 9.65
N THR A 224 11.24 -3.61 9.41
CA THR A 224 11.10 -2.42 8.57
C THR A 224 10.26 -1.35 9.26
N VAL A 225 10.79 -0.13 9.35
CA VAL A 225 10.04 1.07 9.76
C VAL A 225 9.77 1.95 8.54
N VAL A 226 8.52 2.37 8.39
CA VAL A 226 8.06 3.26 7.33
C VAL A 226 7.63 4.60 7.93
N PRO A 227 8.53 5.60 8.02
CA PRO A 227 8.18 6.96 8.40
C PRO A 227 7.40 7.66 7.29
N ILE A 228 6.17 8.06 7.56
CA ILE A 228 5.28 8.66 6.57
C ILE A 228 5.18 10.18 6.81
N ALA A 229 5.28 10.96 5.74
CA ALA A 229 4.87 12.36 5.70
C ALA A 229 4.05 12.63 4.44
N SER A 230 3.09 13.55 4.52
CA SER A 230 2.46 14.04 3.30
C SER A 230 3.28 15.18 2.69
N VAL A 231 3.44 15.12 1.37
CA VAL A 231 4.03 16.21 0.58
C VAL A 231 3.18 17.49 0.61
N ARG A 232 1.87 17.36 0.90
CA ARG A 232 0.95 18.49 1.07
C ARG A 232 1.22 19.33 2.32
N ALA A 233 2.14 18.90 3.18
CA ALA A 233 2.59 19.74 4.30
C ALA A 233 3.47 20.90 3.83
N VAL A 234 4.12 20.79 2.67
CA VAL A 234 4.95 21.86 2.10
C VAL A 234 4.06 23.02 1.64
N GLY A 235 4.50 24.25 1.93
CA GLY A 235 3.76 25.48 1.65
C GLY A 235 2.72 25.85 2.70
N GLU A 236 2.31 24.88 3.53
CA GLU A 236 1.41 25.13 4.65
C GLU A 236 2.14 25.76 5.85
N PRO A 237 1.46 26.59 6.65
CA PRO A 237 2.05 27.18 7.83
C PRO A 237 2.29 26.12 8.91
N LEU A 238 3.36 26.29 9.70
CA LEU A 238 3.64 25.47 10.87
C LEU A 238 2.61 25.73 11.98
N ALA A 239 1.48 25.04 11.87
CA ALA A 239 0.32 25.22 12.73
C ALA A 239 -0.39 23.90 13.02
N ALA A 240 -1.16 23.86 14.11
CA ALA A 240 -1.85 22.66 14.58
C ALA A 240 -2.94 22.13 13.62
N ALA A 241 -3.35 22.92 12.62
CA ALA A 241 -4.28 22.52 11.57
C ALA A 241 -3.66 21.48 10.61
N THR A 242 -2.40 21.68 10.24
CA THR A 242 -1.66 20.84 9.29
C THR A 242 -0.71 19.88 9.99
N VAL A 243 -0.10 20.33 11.10
CA VAL A 243 0.96 19.60 11.82
C VAL A 243 0.46 19.10 13.17
N HIS A 244 0.68 17.82 13.48
CA HIS A 244 0.49 17.32 14.83
C HIS A 244 1.70 17.69 15.67
N ARG A 245 1.49 18.49 16.74
CA ARG A 245 2.53 18.96 17.67
C ARG A 245 3.56 19.87 16.98
N PRO A 246 3.13 21.02 16.43
CA PRO A 246 4.00 21.91 15.65
C PRO A 246 5.25 22.36 16.42
N GLU A 247 5.18 22.50 17.74
CA GLU A 247 6.32 22.85 18.60
C GLU A 247 7.48 21.84 18.52
N ARG A 248 7.19 20.56 18.26
CA ARG A 248 8.23 19.53 18.11
C ARG A 248 8.88 19.57 16.74
N VAL A 249 8.12 19.89 15.71
CA VAL A 249 8.66 20.15 14.38
C VAL A 249 9.56 21.39 14.44
N ALA A 250 9.09 22.48 15.06
CA ALA A 250 9.89 23.70 15.29
C ALA A 250 11.23 23.39 15.97
N ALA A 251 11.23 22.55 17.01
CA ALA A 251 12.45 22.17 17.73
C ALA A 251 13.48 21.38 16.88
N ILE A 252 13.07 20.80 15.76
CA ILE A 252 13.94 20.10 14.80
C ILE A 252 14.35 21.03 13.66
N THR A 253 13.41 21.81 13.13
CA THR A 253 13.60 22.61 11.91
C THR A 253 14.15 23.99 12.18
N GLY A 254 13.89 24.56 13.37
CA GLY A 254 14.16 25.95 13.71
C GLY A 254 13.12 26.92 13.16
N LEU A 255 11.99 26.43 12.64
CA LEU A 255 10.88 27.26 12.16
C LEU A 255 10.09 27.86 13.33
N ASP A 256 9.59 29.08 13.14
CA ASP A 256 8.61 29.68 14.03
C ASP A 256 7.18 29.27 13.68
N ARG A 257 6.25 29.44 14.62
CA ARG A 257 4.83 29.16 14.36
C ARG A 257 4.31 30.09 13.28
N GLY A 258 3.67 29.51 12.26
CA GLY A 258 3.13 30.24 11.12
C GLY A 258 4.07 30.29 9.91
N ASP A 259 5.36 29.98 10.08
CA ASP A 259 6.28 29.88 8.94
C ASP A 259 5.83 28.79 7.96
N ALA A 260 5.99 29.07 6.67
CA ALA A 260 5.71 28.10 5.63
C ALA A 260 6.72 26.94 5.71
N ILE A 261 6.22 25.71 5.76
CA ILE A 261 7.04 24.50 5.77
C ILE A 261 7.64 24.32 4.37
N ARG A 262 8.97 24.15 4.30
CA ARG A 262 9.70 23.94 3.04
C ARG A 262 10.05 22.46 2.87
N PRO A 263 10.39 21.99 1.65
CA PRO A 263 10.86 20.62 1.42
C PRO A 263 11.98 20.17 2.36
N VAL A 264 12.97 21.05 2.57
CA VAL A 264 14.11 20.79 3.46
C VAL A 264 13.68 20.58 4.92
N ASP A 265 12.61 21.21 5.37
CA ASP A 265 12.12 21.08 6.74
C ASP A 265 11.47 19.69 6.94
N VAL A 266 10.76 19.18 5.93
CA VAL A 266 10.21 17.81 5.94
C VAL A 266 11.33 16.78 5.94
N ALA A 267 12.32 16.94 5.05
CA ALA A 267 13.49 16.06 4.99
C ALA A 267 14.26 16.05 6.32
N ARG A 268 14.45 17.21 6.95
CA ARG A 268 15.14 17.34 8.23
C ARG A 268 14.44 16.60 9.36
N VAL A 269 13.10 16.65 9.41
CA VAL A 269 12.34 15.87 10.41
C VAL A 269 12.42 14.38 10.12
N LEU A 270 12.24 13.95 8.87
CA LEU A 270 12.32 12.53 8.53
C LEU A 270 13.72 11.95 8.80
N ALA A 271 14.78 12.73 8.60
CA ALA A 271 16.18 12.34 8.86
C ALA A 271 16.61 12.43 10.34
N SER A 272 15.78 12.96 11.24
CA SER A 272 16.18 13.21 12.63
C SER A 272 15.87 12.02 13.54
N ASP A 273 16.80 11.75 14.45
CA ASP A 273 16.66 10.90 15.65
C ASP A 273 15.56 11.38 16.64
N ARG A 274 15.13 12.63 16.53
CA ARG A 274 13.96 13.19 17.23
C ARG A 274 12.70 13.20 16.37
N GLY A 275 12.80 12.74 15.12
CA GLY A 275 11.79 12.78 14.08
C GLY A 275 11.51 11.39 13.49
N GLY A 276 11.71 11.21 12.19
CA GLY A 276 11.41 9.98 11.46
C GLY A 276 12.28 8.77 11.85
N LEU A 277 13.48 9.01 12.40
CA LEU A 277 14.39 7.95 12.85
C LEU A 277 14.32 7.71 14.38
N LYS A 278 13.36 8.33 15.07
CA LYS A 278 13.27 8.23 16.52
C LYS A 278 12.91 6.82 16.97
N GLY A 279 13.76 6.24 17.82
CA GLY A 279 13.50 4.96 18.46
C GLY A 279 13.53 3.76 17.51
N VAL A 280 14.06 3.94 16.30
CA VAL A 280 14.30 2.84 15.36
C VAL A 280 15.43 1.95 15.93
N PRO A 281 15.20 0.64 16.12
CA PRO A 281 16.25 -0.27 16.58
C PRO A 281 17.43 -0.37 15.62
N GLU A 282 18.58 -0.80 16.14
CA GLU A 282 19.77 -1.03 15.32
C GLU A 282 19.54 -2.20 14.35
N GLY A 283 19.98 -2.06 13.10
CA GLY A 283 19.81 -3.08 12.05
C GLY A 283 18.44 -3.07 11.36
N THR A 284 17.47 -2.31 11.85
CA THR A 284 16.16 -2.14 11.20
C THR A 284 16.27 -1.37 9.88
N THR A 285 15.57 -1.85 8.86
CA THR A 285 15.45 -1.16 7.57
C THR A 285 14.51 0.04 7.71
N VAL A 286 14.91 1.21 7.22
CA VAL A 286 14.06 2.40 7.22
C VAL A 286 13.73 2.81 5.78
N VAL A 287 12.44 2.81 5.45
CA VAL A 287 11.93 3.23 4.14
C VAL A 287 10.95 4.38 4.29
N PRO A 288 11.39 5.64 4.22
CA PRO A 288 10.51 6.80 4.27
C PRO A 288 9.53 6.82 3.10
N LEU A 289 8.28 7.17 3.40
CA LEU A 289 7.19 7.27 2.44
C LEU A 289 6.67 8.72 2.38
N LEU A 290 6.84 9.34 1.23
CA LEU A 290 6.27 10.63 0.88
C LEU A 290 4.94 10.40 0.16
N ASN A 291 3.84 10.62 0.87
CA ASN A 291 2.49 10.29 0.40
C ASN A 291 1.71 11.52 -0.08
N LYS A 292 0.63 11.27 -0.84
CA LYS A 292 -0.26 12.27 -1.47
C LYS A 292 0.41 13.03 -2.61
N VAL A 293 1.19 12.33 -3.42
CA VAL A 293 1.85 12.86 -4.63
C VAL A 293 0.85 12.95 -5.78
N ASP A 294 -0.16 13.81 -5.61
CA ASP A 294 -1.39 13.81 -6.43
C ASP A 294 -1.28 14.56 -7.78
N GLY A 295 -0.07 14.88 -8.22
CA GLY A 295 0.18 15.58 -9.47
C GLY A 295 1.66 15.91 -9.70
N PRO A 296 2.01 16.46 -10.88
CA PRO A 296 3.39 16.78 -11.24
C PRO A 296 4.08 17.74 -10.26
N GLU A 297 3.42 18.80 -9.81
CA GLU A 297 4.03 19.77 -8.88
C GLU A 297 4.34 19.16 -7.51
N LEU A 298 3.45 18.27 -7.05
CA LEU A 298 3.67 17.51 -5.81
C LEU A 298 4.74 16.44 -6.00
N ARG A 299 4.93 15.89 -7.20
CA ARG A 299 6.04 14.98 -7.52
C ARG A 299 7.38 15.71 -7.45
N GLU A 300 7.49 16.91 -8.01
CA GLU A 300 8.69 17.73 -7.89
C GLU A 300 9.02 18.04 -6.43
N THR A 301 8.00 18.41 -5.65
CA THR A 301 8.14 18.64 -4.20
C THR A 301 8.61 17.37 -3.47
N ALA A 302 8.00 16.22 -3.77
CA ALA A 302 8.38 14.94 -3.20
C ALA A 302 9.82 14.56 -3.54
N THR A 303 10.23 14.78 -4.79
CA THR A 303 11.60 14.53 -5.25
C THR A 303 12.61 15.40 -4.53
N ALA A 304 12.30 16.68 -4.32
CA ALA A 304 13.14 17.59 -3.55
C ALA A 304 13.31 17.13 -2.09
N ILE A 305 12.21 16.71 -1.44
CA ILE A 305 12.27 16.15 -0.07
C ILE A 305 13.11 14.87 -0.05
N GLY A 306 12.86 13.96 -0.98
CA GLY A 306 13.50 12.63 -1.00
C GLY A 306 15.01 12.69 -1.23
N ARG A 307 15.48 13.53 -2.18
CA ARG A 307 16.91 13.74 -2.42
C ARG A 307 17.61 14.32 -1.18
N GLU A 308 17.03 15.37 -0.60
CA GLU A 308 17.55 15.98 0.62
C GLU A 308 17.59 14.98 1.79
N LEU A 309 16.58 14.10 1.90
CA LEU A 309 16.54 13.06 2.92
C LEU A 309 17.64 12.01 2.73
N LEU A 310 17.84 11.53 1.49
CA LEU A 310 18.89 10.56 1.15
C LEU A 310 20.30 11.11 1.43
N GLU A 311 20.51 12.41 1.23
CA GLU A 311 21.77 13.10 1.56
C GLU A 311 21.97 13.22 3.09
N ARG A 312 20.90 13.51 3.85
CA ARG A 312 20.97 13.74 5.31
C ARG A 312 21.05 12.46 6.14
N ALA A 313 20.48 11.36 5.66
CA ALA A 313 20.33 10.13 6.42
C ALA A 313 21.02 8.96 5.68
N PRO A 314 22.34 8.75 5.88
CA PRO A 314 23.10 7.64 5.29
C PRO A 314 22.47 6.25 5.52
N ALA A 315 21.75 6.06 6.63
CA ALA A 315 21.06 4.81 6.95
C ALA A 315 19.83 4.52 6.06
N VAL A 316 19.27 5.53 5.38
CA VAL A 316 18.14 5.36 4.45
C VAL A 316 18.69 5.12 3.06
N SER A 317 18.44 3.95 2.46
CA SER A 317 18.89 3.61 1.11
C SER A 317 17.92 4.05 0.01
N GLN A 318 16.63 4.14 0.34
CA GLN A 318 15.58 4.51 -0.62
C GLN A 318 14.45 5.33 0.03
N VAL A 319 13.78 6.17 -0.76
CA VAL A 319 12.59 6.95 -0.38
C VAL A 319 11.49 6.70 -1.39
N VAL A 320 10.30 6.32 -0.91
CA VAL A 320 9.16 5.99 -1.77
C VAL A 320 8.23 7.19 -1.91
N LEU A 321 7.84 7.49 -3.14
CA LEU A 321 6.87 8.53 -3.49
C LEU A 321 5.58 7.83 -3.89
N ALA A 322 4.46 8.18 -3.26
CA ALA A 322 3.22 7.46 -3.51
C ALA A 322 1.94 8.29 -3.43
N ARG A 323 0.91 7.72 -4.04
CA ARG A 323 -0.51 8.03 -3.85
C ARG A 323 -1.18 6.77 -3.30
N MET A 324 -1.08 6.54 -1.98
CA MET A 324 -1.58 5.30 -1.36
C MET A 324 -3.09 5.07 -1.47
N ILE A 325 -3.85 6.02 -2.01
CA ILE A 325 -5.28 5.87 -2.31
C ILE A 325 -5.55 5.18 -3.65
N ASP A 326 -4.56 5.12 -4.54
CA ASP A 326 -4.68 4.56 -5.88
C ASP A 326 -4.42 3.04 -5.85
N ASP A 327 -5.01 2.32 -6.83
CA ASP A 327 -4.83 0.87 -6.96
C ASP A 327 -3.37 0.49 -7.26
N GLU A 328 -2.68 1.34 -8.04
CA GLU A 328 -1.23 1.30 -8.27
C GLU A 328 -0.61 2.55 -7.63
N PRO A 329 -0.23 2.48 -6.34
CA PRO A 329 0.04 3.67 -5.55
C PRO A 329 1.44 4.24 -5.74
N ILE A 330 2.40 3.45 -6.22
CA ILE A 330 3.79 3.87 -6.32
C ILE A 330 3.96 4.82 -7.50
N VAL A 331 4.46 6.03 -7.21
CA VAL A 331 4.77 7.06 -8.21
C VAL A 331 6.23 7.00 -8.61
N ASP A 332 7.13 6.82 -7.64
CA ASP A 332 8.56 6.73 -7.86
C ASP A 332 9.28 6.12 -6.65
N VAL A 333 10.49 5.62 -6.86
CA VAL A 333 11.41 5.23 -5.78
C VAL A 333 12.74 5.90 -6.04
N LEU A 334 13.16 6.73 -5.09
CA LEU A 334 14.44 7.41 -5.13
C LEU A 334 15.44 6.60 -4.35
N GLU A 335 16.52 6.21 -4.99
CA GLU A 335 17.62 5.47 -4.39
C GLU A 335 18.85 6.39 -4.29
N ARG A 336 19.77 6.02 -3.39
CA ARG A 336 21.06 6.72 -3.25
C ARG A 336 21.99 6.46 -4.43
#